data_AF-A0A2V2S131-F1
#
_entry.id   AF-A0A2V2S131-F1
#
_cell.length_a   1.000
_cell.length_b   1.000
_cell.length_c   1.000
_cell.angle_alpha   90.00
_cell.angle_beta   90.00
_cell.angle_gamma   90.00
#
_symmetry.space_group_name_H-M   'P 1'
#
loop_
_entity.id
_entity.type
_entity.pdbx_description
1 polymer ?
#
loop_
_entity_poly.entity_id
_entity_poly.type
_entity_poly.pdbx_seq_one_letter_code
_entity_poly.pdbx_strand_id
1 'polypeptide(L)'
;MSEPQHKDAHMADRAERAAKIIEQPEEYKICEGCDSILTASATTCPNCHSYRFDTDPRVVAAHARFLASRAQMSITSEDMY
;
A
#
# COMPACT_ATOMS: atom_id res chain seq x y z
N MET A 1 -17.55 -5.24 26.75
CA MET A 1 -18.41 -4.92 25.58
C MET A 1 -17.69 -3.84 24.80
N SER A 2 -17.34 -3.88 23.52
CA SER A 2 -17.18 -4.91 22.50
C SER A 2 -16.47 -4.15 21.38
N GLU A 3 -15.17 -4.37 21.16
CA GLU A 3 -14.49 -3.85 19.97
C GLU A 3 -13.57 -4.90 19.34
N PRO A 4 -14.12 -5.87 18.59
CA PRO A 4 -13.34 -6.63 17.62
C PRO A 4 -13.70 -6.34 16.16
N GLN A 5 -14.71 -5.52 15.86
CA GLN A 5 -15.33 -5.48 14.53
C GLN A 5 -14.67 -4.53 13.51
N HIS A 6 -13.78 -3.63 13.93
CA HIS A 6 -13.19 -2.62 13.02
C HIS A 6 -11.95 -3.14 12.27
N LYS A 7 -11.15 -4.01 12.90
CA LYS A 7 -9.90 -4.51 12.33
C LYS A 7 -10.11 -5.38 11.08
N ASP A 8 -11.10 -6.25 11.10
CA ASP A 8 -11.31 -7.23 10.02
C ASP A 8 -11.79 -6.60 8.71
N ALA A 9 -12.62 -5.56 8.79
CA ALA A 9 -13.08 -4.82 7.62
C ALA A 9 -11.93 -4.11 6.89
N HIS A 10 -10.97 -3.55 7.64
CA HIS A 10 -9.76 -2.91 7.09
C HIS A 10 -8.78 -3.92 6.47
N MET A 11 -8.77 -5.18 6.93
CA MET A 11 -7.98 -6.23 6.29
C MET A 11 -8.60 -6.66 4.95
N ALA A 12 -9.92 -6.80 4.90
CA ALA A 12 -10.66 -7.20 3.70
C ALA A 12 -10.56 -6.17 2.57
N ASP A 13 -10.73 -4.87 2.87
CA ASP A 13 -10.57 -3.78 1.89
C ASP A 13 -9.15 -3.75 1.30
N ARG A 14 -8.13 -4.05 2.12
CA ARG A 14 -6.75 -4.13 1.65
C ARG A 14 -6.47 -5.34 0.78
N ALA A 15 -7.02 -6.50 1.13
CA ALA A 15 -6.89 -7.70 0.29
C ALA A 15 -7.53 -7.45 -1.09
N GLU A 16 -8.68 -6.79 -1.15
CA GLU A 16 -9.34 -6.43 -2.40
C GLU A 16 -8.52 -5.45 -3.24
N ARG A 17 -7.98 -4.40 -2.61
CA ARG A 17 -7.09 -3.44 -3.32
C ARG A 17 -5.83 -4.11 -3.83
N ALA A 18 -5.21 -4.97 -3.03
CA ALA A 18 -4.04 -5.73 -3.45
C ALA A 18 -4.37 -6.67 -4.61
N ALA A 19 -5.54 -7.32 -4.60
CA ALA A 19 -5.99 -8.15 -5.72
C ALA A 19 -6.08 -7.34 -7.02
N LYS A 20 -6.69 -6.14 -7.00
CA LYS A 20 -6.75 -5.24 -8.17
C LYS A 20 -5.36 -4.87 -8.70
N ILE A 21 -4.42 -4.59 -7.80
CA ILE A 21 -3.02 -4.29 -8.17
C ILE A 21 -2.33 -5.52 -8.76
N ILE A 22 -2.60 -6.72 -8.24
CA ILE A 22 -2.00 -7.97 -8.73
C ILE A 22 -2.58 -8.38 -10.10
N GLU A 23 -3.85 -8.06 -10.37
CA GLU A 23 -4.49 -8.32 -11.65
C GLU A 23 -3.95 -7.43 -12.77
N GLN A 24 -3.64 -6.16 -12.47
CA GLN A 24 -3.15 -5.19 -13.46
C GLN A 24 -1.91 -4.43 -12.95
N PRO A 25 -0.79 -5.11 -12.67
CA PRO A 25 0.37 -4.50 -12.01
C PRO A 25 1.08 -3.44 -12.87
N GLU A 26 0.89 -3.47 -14.19
CA GLU A 26 1.38 -2.46 -15.13
C GLU A 26 0.73 -1.08 -14.98
N GLU A 27 -0.45 -0.99 -14.37
CA GLU A 27 -1.11 0.27 -14.07
C GLU A 27 -0.58 0.96 -12.81
N TYR A 28 0.35 0.32 -12.10
CA TYR A 28 0.86 0.78 -10.83
C TYR A 28 2.39 0.86 -10.81
N LYS A 29 2.89 1.56 -9.81
CA LYS A 29 4.32 1.74 -9.54
C LYS A 29 4.57 1.91 -8.06
N ILE A 30 5.76 1.54 -7.61
CA ILE A 30 6.17 1.67 -6.20
C ILE A 30 7.02 2.92 -6.06
N CYS A 31 6.73 3.76 -5.07
CA CYS A 31 7.61 4.88 -4.73
C CYS A 31 8.86 4.39 -4.01
N GLU A 32 10.05 4.67 -4.55
CA GLU A 32 11.32 4.30 -3.92
C GLU A 32 11.63 5.09 -2.64
N GLY A 33 10.85 6.13 -2.33
CA GLY A 33 11.05 6.97 -1.14
C GLY A 33 10.31 6.47 0.10
N CYS A 34 9.13 5.86 -0.08
CA CYS A 34 8.28 5.46 1.04
C CYS A 34 7.52 4.14 0.79
N ASP A 35 7.89 3.39 -0.25
CA ASP A 35 7.33 2.10 -0.62
C ASP A 35 5.82 2.09 -0.82
N SER A 36 5.20 3.26 -1.03
CA SER A 36 3.78 3.37 -1.34
C SER A 36 3.54 2.88 -2.77
N ILE A 37 2.42 2.18 -3.02
CA ILE A 37 1.97 1.83 -4.38
C ILE A 37 1.08 2.94 -4.90
N LEU A 38 1.37 3.45 -6.10
CA LEU A 38 0.65 4.52 -6.77
C LEU A 38 0.23 4.07 -8.16
N THR A 39 -0.76 4.75 -8.74
CA THR A 39 -1.10 4.59 -10.15
C THR A 39 0.02 5.14 -11.05
N ALA A 40 0.17 4.58 -12.24
CA ALA A 40 1.18 4.97 -13.21
C ALA A 40 1.09 6.47 -13.57
N SER A 41 -0.12 7.06 -13.51
CA SER A 41 -0.39 8.48 -13.75
C SER A 41 0.22 9.45 -12.74
N ALA A 42 0.61 9.00 -11.54
CA ALA A 42 1.09 9.89 -10.48
C ALA A 42 2.50 10.42 -10.77
N THR A 43 2.67 11.71 -11.07
CA THR A 43 4.00 12.27 -11.38
C THR A 43 4.92 12.34 -10.16
N THR A 44 4.36 12.54 -8.97
CA THR A 44 5.10 12.61 -7.69
C THR A 44 4.34 11.84 -6.63
N CYS A 45 5.06 11.34 -5.64
CA CYS A 45 4.45 10.65 -4.52
C CYS A 45 3.76 11.66 -3.60
N PRO A 46 2.45 11.56 -3.33
CA PRO A 46 1.77 12.48 -2.44
C PRO A 46 2.15 12.27 -0.97
N ASN A 47 2.76 11.13 -0.64
CA ASN A 47 3.13 10.79 0.73
C ASN A 47 4.52 11.33 1.12
N CYS A 48 5.49 11.29 0.20
CA CYS A 48 6.87 11.71 0.49
C CYS A 48 7.46 12.71 -0.51
N HIS A 49 6.70 13.13 -1.52
CA HIS A 49 7.13 14.04 -2.60
C HIS A 49 8.32 13.57 -3.44
N SER A 50 8.72 12.30 -3.34
CA SER A 50 9.68 11.68 -4.27
C SER A 50 9.08 11.54 -5.68
N TYR A 51 9.95 11.55 -6.69
CA TYR A 51 9.61 11.36 -8.10
C TYR A 51 10.20 10.07 -8.69
N ARG A 52 10.92 9.27 -7.88
CA ARG A 52 11.51 7.99 -8.29
C ARG A 52 10.54 6.86 -8.00
N PHE A 53 10.31 6.03 -9.01
CA PHE A 53 9.39 4.91 -8.92
C PHE A 53 9.95 3.66 -9.59
N ASP A 54 9.72 2.51 -8.96
CA ASP A 54 9.89 1.20 -9.58
C ASP A 54 8.59 0.83 -10.32
N THR A 55 8.72 0.59 -11.62
CA THR A 55 7.62 0.26 -12.52
C THR A 55 7.65 -1.20 -12.97
N ASP A 56 8.53 -2.05 -12.42
CA ASP A 56 8.56 -3.48 -12.76
C ASP A 56 7.27 -4.15 -12.23
N PRO A 57 6.38 -4.65 -13.12
CA PRO A 57 5.11 -5.23 -12.69
C PRO A 57 5.28 -6.43 -11.75
N ARG A 58 6.41 -7.15 -11.84
CA ARG A 58 6.71 -8.29 -10.96
C ARG A 58 6.98 -7.82 -9.54
N VAL A 59 7.70 -6.72 -9.39
CA VAL A 59 8.03 -6.11 -8.09
C VAL A 59 6.77 -5.49 -7.49
N VAL A 60 5.98 -4.76 -8.29
CA VAL A 60 4.68 -4.20 -7.90
C VAL A 60 3.74 -5.27 -7.34
N ALA A 61 3.54 -6.38 -8.07
CA ALA A 61 2.68 -7.46 -7.62
C ALA A 61 3.19 -8.16 -6.35
N ALA A 62 4.52 -8.37 -6.24
CA ALA A 62 5.12 -8.95 -5.04
C ALA A 62 4.93 -8.03 -3.82
N HIS A 63 5.10 -6.73 -4.00
CA HIS A 63 4.92 -5.73 -2.95
C HIS A 63 3.47 -5.61 -2.50
N ALA A 64 2.52 -5.64 -3.44
CA ALA A 64 1.09 -5.64 -3.12
C ALA A 64 0.69 -6.86 -2.26
N ARG A 65 1.23 -8.05 -2.58
CA ARG A 65 1.04 -9.26 -1.77
C ARG A 65 1.62 -9.11 -0.38
N PHE A 66 2.83 -8.55 -0.28
CA PHE A 66 3.48 -8.29 0.99
C PHE A 66 2.64 -7.36 1.88
N LEU A 67 2.15 -6.24 1.33
CA LEU A 67 1.32 -5.27 2.06
C LEU A 67 -0.03 -5.85 2.51
N ALA A 68 -0.65 -6.72 1.70
CA ALA A 68 -1.88 -7.41 2.07
C ALA A 68 -1.69 -8.42 3.20
N SER A 69 -0.53 -9.08 3.25
CA SER A 69 -0.23 -10.12 4.24
C SER A 69 0.03 -9.60 5.66
N ARG A 70 0.32 -8.30 5.82
CA ARG A 70 0.71 -7.70 7.11
C ARG A 70 -0.41 -6.88 7.74
N ALA A 71 -0.52 -6.93 9.06
CA ALA A 71 -1.31 -5.97 9.82
C ALA A 71 -0.73 -4.55 9.66
N GLN A 72 -1.57 -3.58 9.30
CA GLN A 72 -1.14 -2.18 9.23
C GLN A 72 -0.75 -1.72 10.63
N MET A 73 0.48 -1.22 10.77
CA MET A 73 0.90 -0.51 11.98
C MET A 73 0.82 0.98 11.66
N SER A 74 -0.26 1.61 12.10
CA SER A 74 -0.33 3.07 12.12
C SER A 74 0.42 3.55 13.35
N ILE A 75 1.41 4.42 13.16
CA ILE A 75 1.96 5.19 14.27
C ILE A 75 0.84 6.11 14.77
N THR A 76 0.53 6.02 16.06
CA THR A 76 -0.37 6.97 16.72
C THR A 76 0.42 8.18 17.21
N SER A 77 -0.26 9.28 17.53
CA SER A 77 0.35 10.47 18.12
C SER A 77 1.18 10.15 19.37
N GLU A 78 0.75 9.20 20.18
CA GLU A 78 1.47 8.72 21.37
C GLU A 78 2.79 8.00 21.06
N ASP A 79 2.98 7.43 19.87
CA ASP A 79 4.24 6.77 19.46
C ASP A 79 5.33 7.78 19.03
N MET A 80 5.00 9.09 18.97
CA MET A 80 5.91 10.15 18.54
C MET A 80 6.53 10.98 19.67
N TYR A 81 6.32 10.61 20.95
CA TYR A 81 6.81 11.34 22.13
C TYR A 81 7.67 10.47 23.07
#